data_AF-A0A522A665-F1
#
_entry.id   AF-A0A522A665-F1
#
_cell.length_a   1.000
_cell.length_b   1.000
_cell.length_c   1.000
_cell.angle_alpha   90.00
_cell.angle_beta   90.00
_cell.angle_gamma   90.00
#
_symmetry.space_group_name_H-M   'P 1'
#
loop_
_entity.id
_entity.type
_entity.pdbx_description
1 polymer ?
#
loop_
_entity_poly.entity_id
_entity_poly.type
_entity_poly.pdbx_seq_one_letter_code
_entity_poly.pdbx_strand_id
1 'polypeptide(L)'
;MKIRCQCGTLIADNTDDLPHKAHLIPDQEWFPVFDAIDAVIADVAAGRSDADSAQTRFRSILGTASRPAYQCRQCGRLFVLDRQNTFFPFAPTEADTDREILRGRDGQVDA
;
A
#
# COMPACT_ATOMS: atom_id res chain seq x y z
N MET A 1 -5.28 9.57 8.97
CA MET A 1 -4.80 8.83 10.17
C MET A 1 -3.59 9.54 10.79
N LYS A 2 -3.32 9.36 12.09
CA LYS A 2 -2.11 9.87 12.76
C LYS A 2 -1.51 8.76 13.62
N ILE A 3 -0.22 8.46 13.45
CA ILE A 3 0.47 7.37 14.17
C ILE A 3 1.57 8.00 15.03
N ARG A 4 1.53 7.77 16.34
CA ARG A 4 2.58 8.23 17.24
C ARG A 4 3.67 7.17 17.33
N CYS A 5 4.86 7.50 16.83
CA CYS A 5 6.02 6.61 16.95
C CYS A 5 6.59 6.64 18.37
N GLN A 6 7.23 5.54 18.77
CA GLN A 6 7.90 5.41 20.06
C GLN A 6 9.08 6.38 20.23
N CYS A 7 9.67 6.88 19.14
CA CYS A 7 10.68 7.95 19.18
C CYS A 7 10.08 9.36 19.37
N GLY A 8 8.75 9.48 19.53
CA GLY A 8 8.04 10.74 19.74
C GLY A 8 7.50 11.40 18.46
N THR A 9 8.02 11.02 17.29
CA THR A 9 7.59 11.57 15.99
C THR A 9 6.14 11.20 15.68
N LEU A 10 5.40 12.16 15.14
CA LEU A 10 4.08 11.94 14.58
C LEU A 10 4.21 11.60 13.08
N ILE A 11 3.70 10.44 12.68
CA ILE A 11 3.58 10.06 11.26
C ILE A 11 2.16 10.43 10.83
N ALA A 12 2.05 11.39 9.91
CA ALA A 12 0.77 11.85 9.39
C ALA A 12 0.40 11.07 8.12
N ASP A 13 -0.88 10.74 8.02
CA ASP A 13 -1.51 10.17 6.83
C ASP A 13 -2.75 11.01 6.53
N ASN A 14 -2.53 12.13 5.82
CA ASN A 14 -3.51 13.17 5.56
C ASN A 14 -3.73 13.45 4.06
N THR A 15 -2.87 12.91 3.20
CA THR A 15 -2.94 13.04 1.74
C THR A 15 -2.53 11.73 1.08
N ASP A 16 -2.73 11.65 -0.23
CA ASP A 16 -2.13 10.61 -1.06
C ASP A 16 -0.65 10.92 -1.34
N ASP A 17 0.03 9.97 -2.00
CA ASP A 17 1.43 10.10 -2.44
C ASP A 17 2.44 10.44 -1.33
N LEU A 18 2.30 9.76 -0.20
CA LEU A 18 3.18 9.96 0.95
C LEU A 18 4.43 9.08 0.84
N PRO A 19 5.66 9.64 0.88
CA PRO A 19 6.90 8.88 0.69
C PRO A 19 7.21 7.90 1.84
N HIS A 20 6.49 8.01 2.95
CA HIS A 20 6.62 7.14 4.11
C HIS A 20 5.45 6.15 4.24
N LYS A 21 4.61 6.02 3.21
CA LYS A 21 3.46 5.11 3.17
C LYS A 21 3.60 4.16 1.98
N ALA A 22 3.37 2.89 2.23
CA ALA A 22 3.28 1.86 1.20
C ALA A 22 2.04 0.98 1.42
N HIS A 23 1.75 0.13 0.44
CA HIS A 23 0.73 -0.89 0.51
C HIS A 23 1.39 -2.26 0.42
N LEU A 24 1.19 -3.09 1.43
CA LEU A 24 1.70 -4.45 1.49
C LEU A 24 0.65 -5.41 0.93
N ILE A 25 1.02 -6.16 -0.10
CA ILE A 25 0.27 -7.30 -0.62
C ILE A 25 1.05 -8.55 -0.23
N PRO A 26 0.49 -9.44 0.61
CA PRO A 26 1.12 -10.73 0.90
C PRO A 26 1.37 -11.53 -0.37
N ASP A 27 2.45 -12.30 -0.41
CA ASP A 27 2.81 -13.10 -1.58
C ASP A 27 1.65 -13.99 -2.08
N GLN A 28 0.94 -14.60 -1.13
CA GLN A 28 -0.19 -15.49 -1.39
C GLN A 28 -1.40 -14.80 -2.05
N GLU A 29 -1.47 -13.47 -2.03
CA GLU A 29 -2.58 -12.71 -2.59
C GLU A 29 -2.33 -12.29 -4.05
N TRP A 30 -1.10 -12.40 -4.56
CA TRP A 30 -0.79 -11.93 -5.91
C TRP A 30 -1.51 -12.69 -7.02
N PHE A 31 -1.50 -14.02 -6.98
CA PHE A 31 -2.22 -14.81 -8.00
C PHE A 31 -3.74 -14.55 -7.98
N PRO A 32 -4.42 -14.57 -6.82
CA PRO A 32 -5.83 -14.15 -6.75
C PRO A 32 -6.10 -12.73 -7.30
N VAL A 33 -5.18 -11.78 -7.08
CA VAL A 33 -5.28 -10.43 -7.64
C VAL A 33 -5.20 -10.46 -9.17
N PHE A 34 -4.26 -11.19 -9.75
CA PHE A 34 -4.12 -11.31 -11.19
C PHE A 34 -5.36 -11.95 -11.82
N ASP A 35 -5.84 -13.07 -11.27
CA ASP A 35 -7.05 -13.73 -11.75
C ASP A 35 -8.27 -12.79 -11.70
N ALA A 36 -8.39 -12.00 -10.64
CA ALA A 36 -9.48 -11.04 -10.49
C ALA A 36 -9.40 -9.90 -11.52
N ILE A 37 -8.19 -9.42 -11.84
CA ILE A 37 -7.96 -8.40 -12.88
C ILE A 37 -8.27 -8.96 -14.27
N ASP A 38 -7.83 -10.18 -14.57
CA ASP A 38 -8.11 -10.85 -15.85
C ASP A 38 -9.63 -11.01 -16.07
N ALA A 39 -10.38 -11.30 -15.01
CA ALA A 39 -11.84 -11.34 -15.06
C ALA A 39 -12.44 -9.96 -15.39
N VAL A 40 -11.91 -8.86 -14.84
CA VAL A 40 -12.33 -7.50 -15.19
C VAL A 40 -12.08 -7.22 -16.67
N ILE A 41 -10.89 -7.56 -17.18
CA ILE A 41 -10.53 -7.37 -18.58
C ILE A 41 -11.47 -8.17 -19.49
N ALA A 42 -11.74 -9.43 -19.16
CA ALA A 42 -12.63 -10.29 -19.93
C ALA A 42 -14.07 -9.77 -19.96
N ASP A 43 -14.57 -9.20 -18.86
CA ASP A 43 -15.90 -8.59 -18.80
C ASP A 43 -16.01 -7.35 -19.68
N VAL A 44 -14.99 -6.49 -19.69
CA VAL A 44 -14.93 -5.32 -20.58
C VAL A 44 -14.87 -5.77 -22.05
N ALA A 45 -13.98 -6.71 -22.38
CA ALA A 45 -13.81 -7.20 -23.76
C ALA A 45 -15.08 -7.84 -24.32
N ALA A 46 -15.89 -8.47 -23.46
CA ALA A 46 -17.17 -9.07 -23.84
C ALA A 46 -18.36 -8.10 -23.78
N GLY A 47 -18.14 -6.82 -23.48
CA GLY A 47 -19.22 -5.83 -23.34
C GLY A 47 -20.15 -6.08 -22.16
N ARG A 48 -19.73 -6.85 -21.16
CA ARG A 48 -20.50 -7.14 -19.93
C ARG A 48 -20.31 -6.08 -18.84
N SER A 49 -19.30 -5.21 -18.98
CA SER A 49 -19.02 -4.12 -18.06
C SER A 49 -18.55 -2.89 -18.83
N ASP A 50 -19.04 -1.72 -18.44
CA ASP A 50 -18.53 -0.44 -18.91
C ASP A 50 -17.20 -0.07 -18.21
N ALA A 51 -16.53 0.95 -18.74
CA ALA A 51 -15.22 1.38 -18.26
C ALA A 51 -15.24 1.87 -16.80
N ASP A 52 -16.28 2.57 -16.37
CA ASP A 52 -16.35 3.15 -15.01
C ASP A 52 -16.54 2.05 -13.96
N SER A 53 -17.41 1.08 -14.26
CA SER A 53 -17.61 -0.12 -13.47
C SER A 53 -16.32 -0.95 -13.35
N ALA A 54 -15.63 -1.16 -14.47
CA ALA A 54 -14.37 -1.91 -14.52
C ALA A 54 -13.25 -1.23 -13.70
N GLN A 55 -13.11 0.09 -13.85
CA GLN A 55 -12.15 0.88 -13.09
C GLN A 55 -12.41 0.84 -11.57
N THR A 56 -13.69 0.91 -11.16
CA THR A 56 -14.08 0.81 -9.75
C THR A 56 -13.71 -0.57 -9.20
N ARG A 57 -14.02 -1.63 -9.94
CA ARG A 57 -13.71 -3.00 -9.54
C ARG A 57 -12.20 -3.25 -9.47
N PHE A 58 -11.43 -2.75 -10.43
CA PHE A 58 -9.96 -2.83 -10.43
C PHE A 58 -9.36 -2.20 -9.16
N ARG A 59 -9.78 -0.97 -8.82
CA ARG A 59 -9.32 -0.29 -7.59
C ARG A 59 -9.73 -1.06 -6.33
N SER A 60 -10.93 -1.64 -6.31
CA SER A 60 -11.38 -2.47 -5.19
C SER A 60 -10.52 -3.72 -5.00
N ILE A 61 -10.13 -4.41 -6.08
CA ILE A 61 -9.30 -5.62 -6.02
C ILE A 61 -7.97 -5.30 -5.31
N LEU A 62 -7.25 -4.27 -5.79
CA LEU A 62 -5.98 -3.85 -5.20
C LEU A 62 -6.14 -3.33 -3.77
N GLY A 63 -7.21 -2.58 -3.50
CA GLY A 63 -7.51 -2.05 -2.18
C GLY A 63 -7.80 -3.15 -1.15
N THR A 64 -8.50 -4.22 -1.54
CA THR A 64 -8.83 -5.35 -0.65
C THR A 64 -7.64 -6.28 -0.42
N ALA A 65 -6.81 -6.51 -1.43
CA ALA A 65 -5.64 -7.37 -1.31
C ALA A 65 -4.49 -6.73 -0.52
N SER A 66 -4.44 -5.40 -0.50
CA SER A 66 -3.37 -4.66 0.15
C SER A 66 -3.74 -4.14 1.53
N ARG A 67 -2.73 -3.86 2.34
CA ARG A 67 -2.88 -3.18 3.63
C ARG A 67 -1.80 -2.12 3.82
N PRO A 68 -2.10 -0.99 4.49
CA PRO A 68 -1.12 0.07 4.65
C PRO A 68 0.09 -0.38 5.48
N ALA A 69 1.24 0.16 5.12
CA ALA A 69 2.47 0.16 5.91
C ALA A 69 3.03 1.58 5.97
N TYR A 70 3.64 1.93 7.09
CA TYR A 70 4.22 3.25 7.31
C TYR A 70 5.63 3.14 7.86
N GLN A 71 6.51 4.06 7.47
CA GLN A 71 7.86 4.16 8.02
C GLN A 71 8.03 5.46 8.81
N CYS A 72 8.58 5.37 10.01
CA CYS A 72 9.04 6.56 10.72
C CYS A 72 10.32 7.07 10.06
N ARG A 73 10.25 8.21 9.37
CA ARG A 73 11.44 8.82 8.73
C ARG A 73 12.49 9.35 9.73
N GLN A 74 12.17 9.42 11.03
CA GLN A 74 13.11 9.82 12.08
C GLN A 74 13.92 8.65 12.65
N CYS A 75 13.30 7.50 12.91
CA CYS A 75 13.96 6.36 13.56
C CYS A 75 13.92 5.05 12.76
N GLY A 76 13.36 5.03 11.55
CA GLY A 76 13.30 3.87 10.66
C GLY A 76 12.24 2.82 11.01
N ARG A 77 11.55 2.94 12.15
CA ARG A 77 10.55 1.95 12.61
C ARG A 77 9.40 1.81 11.61
N LEU A 78 9.08 0.56 11.25
CA LEU A 78 7.95 0.25 10.37
C LEU A 78 6.70 -0.04 11.18
N PHE A 79 5.56 0.32 10.63
CA PHE A 79 4.23 0.06 11.17
C PHE A 79 3.42 -0.61 10.08
N VAL A 80 3.10 -1.89 10.26
CA VAL A 80 2.27 -2.65 9.30
C VAL A 80 0.90 -2.86 9.93
N LEU A 81 -0.16 -2.63 9.16
CA LEU A 81 -1.51 -2.96 9.60
C LEU A 81 -1.79 -4.45 9.36
N ASP A 82 -2.48 -5.11 10.28
CA ASP A 82 -3.16 -6.38 9.97
C ASP A 82 -4.48 -6.14 9.22
N ARG A 83 -5.25 -7.21 8.97
CA ARG A 83 -6.56 -7.11 8.30
C ARG A 83 -7.65 -6.54 9.18
N GLN A 84 -7.40 -6.41 10.48
CA GLN A 84 -8.28 -5.85 11.49
C GLN A 84 -7.94 -4.37 11.78
N ASN A 85 -7.04 -3.77 10.99
CA ASN A 85 -6.53 -2.40 11.16
C ASN A 85 -5.75 -2.16 12.46
N THR A 86 -5.15 -3.21 13.03
CA THR A 86 -4.24 -3.11 14.18
C THR A 86 -2.83 -2.83 13.71
N PHE A 87 -2.15 -1.89 14.37
CA PHE A 87 -0.76 -1.53 14.07
C PHE A 87 0.24 -2.45 14.76
N PHE A 88 1.15 -3.04 13.97
CA PHE A 88 2.29 -3.81 14.46
C PHE A 88 3.59 -3.07 14.16
N PRO A 89 4.32 -2.61 15.20
CA PRO A 89 5.60 -1.93 15.03
C PRO A 89 6.76 -2.92 14.88
N PHE A 90 7.64 -2.69 13.90
CA PHE A 90 8.88 -3.41 13.68
C PHE A 90 10.06 -2.45 13.79
N ALA A 91 11.02 -2.76 14.66
CA ALA A 91 12.20 -1.93 14.88
C ALA A 91 13.33 -2.34 13.93
N PRO A 92 14.10 -1.37 13.38
CA PRO A 92 15.35 -1.70 12.74
C PRO A 92 16.31 -2.29 13.78
N THR A 93 17.17 -3.21 13.33
CA THR A 93 18.20 -3.83 14.17
C THR A 93 19.41 -2.93 14.37
N GLU A 94 19.65 -2.00 13.44
CA GLU A 94 20.79 -1.09 13.43
C GLU A 94 20.34 0.37 13.48
N ALA A 95 21.18 1.23 14.07
CA ALA A 95 20.88 2.66 14.18
C ALA A 95 21.02 3.40 12.83
N ASP A 96 21.93 2.93 11.98
CA ASP A 96 22.17 3.42 10.62
C ASP A 96 21.35 2.60 9.61
N THR A 97 20.03 2.71 9.72
CA THR A 97 19.09 2.06 8.81
C THR A 97 18.57 3.06 7.78
N ASP A 98 18.18 2.57 6.60
CA ASP A 98 17.48 3.37 5.61
C ASP A 98 16.08 3.78 6.13
N ARG A 99 15.77 5.08 6.02
CA ARG A 99 14.55 5.72 6.52
C ARG A 99 13.59 6.12 5.41
N GLU A 100 13.90 5.72 4.18
CA GLU A 100 13.16 5.99 2.95
C GLU A 100 12.83 4.70 2.17
N ILE A 101 12.81 3.53 2.81
CA ILE A 101 12.59 2.25 2.11
C ILE A 101 11.20 2.16 1.44
N LEU A 102 10.24 2.98 1.90
CA LEU A 102 8.90 3.06 1.33
C LEU A 102 8.76 4.17 0.27
N ARG A 103 9.81 4.95 0.02
CA ARG A 103 9.81 6.01 -0.98
C ARG A 103 9.71 5.41 -2.38
N GLY A 104 8.74 5.91 -3.16
CA GLY A 104 8.62 5.58 -4.58
C GLY A 104 9.76 6.18 -5.42
N ARG A 105 9.87 5.77 -6.68
CA ARG A 105 10.83 6.37 -7.62
C ARG A 105 10.47 7.83 -7.87
N ASP A 106 11.46 8.71 -7.95
CA ASP A 106 11.24 10.10 -8.33
C ASP A 106 10.72 10.18 -9.77
N GLY A 107 9.46 10.60 -9.97
CA GLY A 107 9.00 11.22 -11.21
C GLY A 107 9.00 10.40 -12.51
N GLN A 108 8.74 9.08 -12.50
CA GLN A 108 8.42 8.36 -13.75
C GLN A 108 7.06 7.69 -13.67
N VAL A 109 6.04 8.42 -14.13
CA VAL A 109 4.83 7.83 -14.71
C VAL A 109 4.87 8.14 -16.20
N ASP A 110 5.74 7.43 -16.92
CA ASP A 110 5.56 7.23 -18.36
C ASP A 110 4.95 5.84 -18.51
N ALA A 111 3.61 5.80 -18.53
CA ALA A 111 2.82 4.65 -18.95
C ALA A 111 1.72 5.15 -19.90
#